data_AF-A0A7Y0HPN6-F1
#
_entry.id   AF-A0A7Y0HPN6-F1
#
_cell.length_a   1.000
_cell.length_b   1.000
_cell.length_c   1.000
_cell.angle_alpha   90.00
_cell.angle_beta   90.00
_cell.angle_gamma   90.00
#
_symmetry.space_group_name_H-M   'P 1'
#
loop_
_entity.id
_entity.type
_entity.pdbx_description
1 polymer ?
#
loop_
_entity_poly.entity_id
_entity_poly.type
_entity_poly.pdbx_seq_one_letter_code
_entity_poly.pdbx_strand_id
1 'polypeptide(L)'
;MKKNSTLLFRMLIILLFMFIPNFVQAAEVKNITENYDYSIKVNDINKNYYSDNIIRENKNLLNASVQQSAKQEVKGPSLLANNSCSTIEQVKQIAKDNYFNRNTKFSIHYTGNFSDLKGILNEVLDYVDTADDYVANSIVSSEVRYHGYNQDVDIDFTVQYLLTLDQENWVDEKVDSILKSIIRDSMTEDQKEKAIHDYIVKNTAYDETLAKHSAYDALHDGTTVCQGYALLVYKMLNKSGIQSRIVVGKVDGSSVDNHAWNLVNLNGKWYQLDCTWDDPVPDIPKRVSYDYYNLTDDELAKDHDWKRERYPGAYTKYDISTTNVPVKAVELDKHQITLKLGETVSLTASAVPSNASNNLINWKCDTQDIISFDGKNIKALKSGKVYITAVSDDGNFKDTCTVIVTNEISDQVDISNSMQLQEKTSVDKNKLWKLKFNKNIASSTATKNNIYILDELNNKIDVNVSFDISKDTIIVKPLESYKSGKSYYLIINEMVVSESGKRLFKPVVMKFTIK
;
A
#
# COMPACT_ATOMS: atom_id res chain seq x y z
N MET A 1 -44.49 77.61 -79.28
CA MET A 1 -43.12 77.87 -79.79
C MET A 1 -42.19 76.80 -79.24
N LYS A 2 -41.53 76.09 -80.16
CA LYS A 2 -40.26 75.31 -80.09
C LYS A 2 -40.09 74.31 -78.93
N LYS A 3 -40.26 72.99 -79.13
CA LYS A 3 -39.44 71.98 -79.86
C LYS A 3 -38.12 71.56 -79.18
N ASN A 4 -38.05 70.24 -78.93
CA ASN A 4 -36.93 69.29 -79.13
C ASN A 4 -35.75 69.40 -78.15
N SER A 5 -35.14 68.32 -77.62
CA SER A 5 -34.98 66.92 -78.03
C SER A 5 -34.40 66.11 -76.84
N THR A 6 -34.88 64.94 -76.36
CA THR A 6 -34.59 63.55 -76.84
C THR A 6 -33.20 63.42 -77.49
N LEU A 7 -32.27 62.52 -77.18
CA LEU A 7 -32.38 61.06 -77.06
C LEU A 7 -30.95 60.47 -76.92
N LEU A 8 -30.78 59.47 -76.03
CA LEU A 8 -29.94 58.24 -76.08
C LEU A 8 -28.43 58.28 -76.47
N PHE A 9 -27.52 57.48 -75.88
CA PHE A 9 -27.42 55.99 -76.03
C PHE A 9 -26.45 55.40 -74.97
N ARG A 10 -26.93 54.59 -73.99
CA ARG A 10 -26.89 53.11 -73.83
C ARG A 10 -25.67 52.45 -73.13
N MET A 11 -25.95 51.86 -71.95
CA MET A 11 -25.66 50.48 -71.45
C MET A 11 -25.81 50.55 -69.90
N LEU A 12 -26.46 49.69 -69.13
CA LEU A 12 -27.05 48.35 -69.29
C LEU A 12 -27.90 48.05 -68.01
N ILE A 13 -29.13 47.55 -68.17
CA ILE A 13 -29.85 46.52 -67.37
C ILE A 13 -29.97 46.63 -65.81
N ILE A 14 -31.23 46.83 -65.37
CA ILE A 14 -32.01 46.15 -64.29
C ILE A 14 -31.24 45.44 -63.15
N LEU A 15 -31.36 45.95 -61.92
CA LEU A 15 -31.78 45.23 -60.68
C LEU A 15 -31.85 46.24 -59.51
N LEU A 16 -33.04 46.73 -59.11
CA LEU A 16 -33.94 46.19 -58.07
C LEU A 16 -33.38 46.19 -56.63
N PHE A 17 -33.86 47.19 -55.88
CA PHE A 17 -34.21 47.24 -54.45
C PHE A 17 -33.16 47.14 -53.34
N MET A 18 -33.37 48.06 -52.38
CA MET A 18 -33.02 48.04 -50.95
C MET A 18 -31.56 48.11 -50.56
N PHE A 19 -31.07 49.32 -50.27
CA PHE A 19 -30.18 49.59 -49.13
C PHE A 19 -30.41 51.06 -48.76
N ILE A 20 -30.94 51.39 -47.57
CA ILE A 20 -30.23 51.78 -46.34
C ILE A 20 -31.35 52.18 -45.33
N PRO A 21 -31.20 52.15 -43.98
CA PRO A 21 -30.22 51.50 -43.12
C PRO A 21 -30.90 50.57 -42.09
N ASN A 22 -30.44 49.32 -41.94
CA ASN A 22 -30.63 48.68 -40.64
C ASN A 22 -29.53 49.23 -39.71
N PHE A 23 -29.94 50.13 -38.81
CA PHE A 23 -29.25 50.29 -37.54
C PHE A 23 -29.09 48.89 -36.94
N VAL A 24 -27.86 48.37 -36.95
CA VAL A 24 -27.51 47.30 -36.01
C VAL A 24 -27.54 47.98 -34.66
N GLN A 25 -28.68 47.82 -33.98
CA GLN A 25 -28.77 48.08 -32.55
C GLN A 25 -27.60 47.33 -31.93
N ALA A 26 -26.65 48.06 -31.34
CA ALA A 26 -25.58 47.47 -30.55
C ALA A 26 -26.29 46.54 -29.56
N ALA A 27 -26.16 45.24 -29.76
CA ALA A 27 -26.73 44.26 -28.86
C ALA A 27 -26.14 44.56 -27.48
N GLU A 28 -26.97 44.56 -26.45
CA GLU A 28 -26.50 44.77 -25.07
C GLU A 28 -25.50 43.66 -24.74
N VAL A 29 -24.26 44.05 -24.46
CA VAL A 29 -23.31 43.17 -23.77
C VAL A 29 -23.88 42.91 -22.39
N LYS A 30 -24.31 41.68 -22.13
CA LYS A 30 -24.85 41.28 -20.82
C LYS A 30 -23.72 40.88 -19.90
N ASN A 31 -23.17 41.86 -19.16
CA ASN A 31 -22.23 41.61 -18.08
C ASN A 31 -23.00 41.26 -16.81
N ILE A 32 -23.24 39.96 -16.59
CA ILE A 32 -23.85 39.44 -15.37
C ILE A 32 -22.77 38.72 -14.57
N THR A 33 -22.84 38.82 -13.25
CA THR A 33 -21.94 38.13 -12.32
C THR A 33 -22.76 37.32 -11.34
N GLU A 34 -22.45 36.02 -11.22
CA GLU A 34 -22.93 35.17 -10.13
C GLU A 34 -21.75 34.84 -9.21
N ASN A 35 -21.99 34.85 -7.90
CA ASN A 35 -20.95 34.63 -6.90
C ASN A 35 -21.35 33.48 -5.98
N TYR A 36 -20.37 32.64 -5.68
CA TYR A 36 -20.44 31.62 -4.65
C TYR A 36 -19.25 31.80 -3.70
N ASP A 37 -19.56 31.83 -2.41
CA ASP A 37 -18.55 31.93 -1.37
C ASP A 37 -18.78 30.81 -0.36
N TYR A 38 -17.94 29.77 -0.46
CA TYR A 38 -17.96 28.67 0.49
C TYR A 38 -17.42 29.12 1.85
N SER A 39 -16.54 30.13 1.89
CA SER A 39 -16.05 30.69 3.14
C SER A 39 -17.15 31.34 3.99
N ILE A 40 -18.29 31.73 3.41
CA ILE A 40 -19.47 32.17 4.18
C ILE A 40 -20.16 30.98 4.84
N LYS A 41 -20.20 29.81 4.20
CA LYS A 41 -20.66 28.56 4.82
C LYS A 41 -19.65 28.03 5.86
N VAL A 42 -18.36 28.26 5.67
CA VAL A 42 -17.27 27.77 6.54
C VAL A 42 -16.90 28.73 7.69
N ASN A 43 -17.06 30.04 7.56
CA ASN A 43 -16.76 30.97 8.67
C ASN A 43 -17.74 30.85 9.84
N ASP A 44 -18.91 30.29 9.57
CA ASP A 44 -19.89 29.93 10.59
C ASP A 44 -19.57 28.58 11.26
N ILE A 45 -18.69 27.75 10.66
CA ILE A 45 -18.18 26.48 11.21
C ILE A 45 -17.58 26.65 12.60
N ASN A 46 -16.79 27.71 12.80
CA ASN A 46 -15.99 27.83 14.01
C ASN A 46 -16.27 29.07 14.88
N LYS A 47 -17.14 29.99 14.46
CA LYS A 47 -17.25 31.32 15.11
C LYS A 47 -17.88 31.31 16.51
N ASN A 48 -18.81 30.40 16.78
CA ASN A 48 -19.61 30.45 18.02
C ASN A 48 -19.09 29.52 19.13
N TYR A 49 -18.15 28.61 18.85
CA TYR A 49 -17.73 27.63 19.86
C TYR A 49 -16.76 28.17 20.92
N TYR A 50 -16.03 29.25 20.60
CA TYR A 50 -14.98 29.77 21.49
C TYR A 50 -15.22 31.19 22.01
N SER A 51 -16.27 31.90 21.59
CA SER A 51 -16.60 33.21 22.18
C SER A 51 -17.10 33.09 23.63
N ASP A 52 -17.67 31.94 24.01
CA ASP A 52 -18.37 31.83 25.30
C ASP A 52 -17.57 31.07 26.37
N ASN A 53 -16.58 30.24 25.99
CA ASN A 53 -15.79 29.46 26.94
C ASN A 53 -14.36 29.94 27.21
N ILE A 54 -13.83 30.92 26.46
CA ILE A 54 -12.49 31.50 26.71
C ILE A 54 -12.56 33.04 26.81
N ILE A 55 -13.53 33.55 27.58
CA ILE A 55 -13.31 34.81 28.32
C ILE A 55 -12.65 34.45 29.66
N ARG A 56 -11.45 33.88 29.60
CA ARG A 56 -10.48 33.96 30.69
C ARG A 56 -9.13 33.47 30.19
N GLU A 57 -8.23 34.44 30.04
CA GLU A 57 -6.78 34.25 29.93
C GLU A 57 -6.28 33.75 28.56
N ASN A 58 -6.08 34.68 27.62
CA ASN A 58 -4.74 35.02 27.13
C ASN A 58 -4.81 36.11 26.05
N LYS A 59 -5.11 37.35 26.49
CA LYS A 59 -4.68 38.54 25.76
C LYS A 59 -3.18 38.68 25.96
N ASN A 60 -2.40 38.26 24.99
CA ASN A 60 -1.12 38.84 24.56
C ASN A 60 -0.41 37.78 23.73
N LEU A 61 -0.35 37.97 22.41
CA LEU A 61 0.69 37.54 21.46
C LEU A 61 0.11 37.60 20.04
N LEU A 62 -0.41 38.77 19.66
CA LEU A 62 -0.73 39.11 18.27
C LEU A 62 0.15 40.32 17.93
N ASN A 63 1.24 40.10 17.19
CA ASN A 63 1.95 41.09 16.36
C ASN A 63 3.34 40.56 15.96
N ALA A 64 3.41 39.68 14.97
CA ALA A 64 4.58 39.54 14.08
C ALA A 64 4.36 38.39 13.07
N SER A 65 3.75 38.69 11.92
CA SER A 65 4.04 38.02 10.62
C SER A 65 2.95 38.30 9.58
N VAL A 66 2.83 39.56 9.16
CA VAL A 66 2.21 39.88 7.86
C VAL A 66 3.19 40.76 7.13
N GLN A 67 4.01 40.15 6.27
CA GLN A 67 4.64 40.76 5.09
C GLN A 67 5.67 39.79 4.50
N GLN A 68 5.27 38.99 3.51
CA GLN A 68 6.02 38.73 2.26
C GLN A 68 5.47 37.49 1.53
N SER A 69 4.78 37.72 0.42
CA SER A 69 4.89 36.90 -0.81
C SER A 69 3.94 37.42 -1.88
N ALA A 70 4.30 38.56 -2.48
CA ALA A 70 3.73 38.98 -3.75
C ALA A 70 4.73 38.68 -4.87
N LYS A 71 4.18 38.14 -5.97
CA LYS A 71 4.76 37.96 -7.32
C LYS A 71 5.44 36.62 -7.60
N GLN A 72 4.73 35.76 -8.33
CA GLN A 72 5.17 35.25 -9.63
C GLN A 72 3.98 34.66 -10.40
N GLU A 73 3.63 35.27 -11.53
CA GLU A 73 2.76 34.66 -12.54
C GLU A 73 3.57 33.55 -13.25
N VAL A 74 3.13 32.30 -13.09
CA VAL A 74 3.64 31.17 -13.86
C VAL A 74 2.55 30.74 -14.83
N LYS A 75 2.85 30.83 -16.13
CA LYS A 75 2.01 30.30 -17.21
C LYS A 75 1.99 28.77 -17.12
N GLY A 76 0.83 28.21 -16.79
CA GLY A 76 0.57 26.77 -16.89
C GLY A 76 0.45 26.30 -18.35
N PRO A 77 0.67 24.99 -18.62
CA PRO A 77 0.68 24.43 -19.97
C PRO A 77 -0.71 24.44 -20.61
N SER A 78 -0.79 24.87 -21.87
CA SER A 78 -2.02 24.84 -22.66
C SER A 78 -2.38 23.41 -23.06
N LEU A 79 -3.52 22.93 -22.58
CA LEU A 79 -4.29 21.87 -23.23
C LEU A 79 -5.54 22.51 -23.83
N LEU A 80 -5.52 22.80 -25.13
CA LEU A 80 -6.68 23.20 -25.90
C LEU A 80 -7.59 21.98 -26.08
N ALA A 81 -8.35 21.62 -25.05
CA ALA A 81 -9.64 20.98 -25.25
C ALA A 81 -10.57 22.05 -25.84
N ASN A 82 -11.43 21.66 -26.79
CA ASN A 82 -12.33 22.61 -27.44
C ASN A 82 -13.36 23.09 -26.40
N ASN A 83 -13.11 24.19 -25.70
CA ASN A 83 -13.98 24.75 -24.66
C ASN A 83 -15.30 25.33 -25.20
N SER A 84 -15.67 24.98 -26.43
CA SER A 84 -16.92 25.37 -27.09
C SER A 84 -17.99 24.30 -26.87
N CYS A 85 -19.16 24.70 -26.42
CA CYS A 85 -20.29 23.83 -26.13
C CYS A 85 -21.63 24.51 -26.46
N SER A 86 -22.73 23.76 -26.41
CA SER A 86 -24.08 24.28 -26.70
C SER A 86 -25.15 23.83 -25.71
N THR A 87 -24.79 23.02 -24.71
CA THR A 87 -25.72 22.47 -23.72
C THR A 87 -25.22 22.68 -22.29
N ILE A 88 -26.13 22.77 -21.33
CA ILE A 88 -25.80 22.94 -19.90
C ILE A 88 -25.01 21.75 -19.34
N GLU A 89 -25.32 20.52 -19.77
CA GLU A 89 -24.56 19.33 -19.38
C GLU A 89 -23.09 19.43 -19.79
N GLN A 90 -22.79 19.97 -20.98
CA GLN A 90 -21.41 20.18 -21.41
C GLN A 90 -20.72 21.28 -20.60
N VAL A 91 -21.42 22.36 -20.25
CA VAL A 91 -20.88 23.39 -19.34
C VAL A 91 -20.50 22.77 -18.00
N LYS A 92 -21.40 21.99 -17.39
CA LYS A 92 -21.15 21.29 -16.12
C LYS A 92 -19.96 20.33 -16.21
N GLN A 93 -19.85 19.57 -17.29
CA GLN A 93 -18.75 18.62 -17.47
C GLN A 93 -17.40 19.32 -17.67
N ILE A 94 -17.33 20.34 -18.53
CA ILE A 94 -16.10 21.11 -18.75
C ILE A 94 -15.68 21.84 -17.46
N ALA A 95 -16.63 22.45 -16.76
CA ALA A 95 -16.36 23.12 -15.49
C ALA A 95 -15.84 22.12 -14.46
N LYS A 96 -16.51 20.98 -14.27
CA LYS A 96 -16.06 19.90 -13.37
C LYS A 96 -14.61 19.49 -13.64
N ASP A 97 -14.26 19.26 -14.91
CA ASP A 97 -12.89 18.86 -15.27
C ASP A 97 -11.88 19.97 -14.89
N ASN A 98 -12.25 21.25 -15.00
CA ASN A 98 -11.40 22.36 -14.53
C ASN A 98 -11.28 22.42 -13.00
N TYR A 99 -12.36 22.17 -12.24
CA TYR A 99 -12.32 22.09 -10.77
C TYR A 99 -11.41 20.94 -10.30
N PHE A 100 -11.50 19.78 -10.95
CA PHE A 100 -10.67 18.61 -10.66
C PHE A 100 -9.19 18.88 -10.94
N ASN A 101 -8.87 19.69 -11.96
CA ASN A 101 -7.51 20.11 -12.27
C ASN A 101 -7.02 21.34 -11.49
N ARG A 102 -7.82 21.85 -10.52
CA ARG A 102 -7.49 23.05 -9.72
C ARG A 102 -7.19 24.29 -10.55
N ASN A 103 -7.81 24.43 -11.73
CA ASN A 103 -7.67 25.62 -12.55
C ASN A 103 -8.36 26.80 -11.83
N THR A 104 -7.60 27.86 -11.56
CA THR A 104 -8.10 29.04 -10.83
C THR A 104 -8.81 30.04 -11.75
N LYS A 105 -8.57 29.96 -13.06
CA LYS A 105 -9.25 30.76 -14.09
C LYS A 105 -9.41 29.94 -15.36
N PHE A 106 -10.62 29.93 -15.92
CA PHE A 106 -10.89 29.29 -17.21
C PHE A 106 -12.16 29.87 -17.84
N SER A 107 -12.26 29.76 -19.16
CA SER A 107 -13.39 30.28 -19.94
C SER A 107 -14.04 29.14 -20.73
N ILE A 108 -15.37 29.12 -20.75
CA ILE A 108 -16.19 28.19 -21.55
C ILE A 108 -16.97 29.01 -22.56
N HIS A 109 -16.80 28.70 -23.84
CA HIS A 109 -17.57 29.29 -24.92
C HIS A 109 -18.88 28.52 -25.11
N TYR A 110 -20.01 29.19 -25.00
CA TYR A 110 -21.34 28.61 -24.98
C TYR A 110 -22.22 29.20 -26.08
N THR A 111 -22.71 28.32 -26.95
CA THR A 111 -23.51 28.67 -28.15
C THR A 111 -25.00 28.36 -28.00
N GLY A 112 -25.44 27.98 -26.79
CA GLY A 112 -26.86 27.79 -26.47
C GLY A 112 -27.55 29.07 -25.98
N ASN A 113 -28.80 28.98 -25.51
CA ASN A 113 -29.54 30.18 -25.12
C ASN A 113 -29.03 30.75 -23.80
N PHE A 114 -28.80 32.07 -23.74
CA PHE A 114 -28.31 32.75 -22.54
C PHE A 114 -29.24 32.57 -21.33
N SER A 115 -30.55 32.44 -21.56
CA SER A 115 -31.54 32.19 -20.51
C SER A 115 -31.28 30.91 -19.72
N ASP A 116 -30.63 29.92 -20.35
CA ASP A 116 -30.40 28.60 -19.79
C ASP A 116 -29.23 28.63 -18.78
N LEU A 117 -28.41 29.70 -18.81
CA LEU A 117 -27.27 29.89 -17.90
C LEU A 117 -27.65 30.47 -16.54
N LYS A 118 -28.92 30.80 -16.31
CA LYS A 118 -29.37 31.39 -15.04
C LYS A 118 -29.16 30.40 -13.89
N GLY A 119 -28.31 30.75 -12.92
CA GLY A 119 -28.02 29.87 -11.77
C GLY A 119 -27.05 28.74 -12.08
N ILE A 120 -26.39 28.77 -13.24
CA ILE A 120 -25.43 27.74 -13.68
C ILE A 120 -24.30 27.53 -12.67
N LEU A 121 -23.89 28.57 -11.93
CA LEU A 121 -22.84 28.41 -10.92
C LEU A 121 -23.24 27.38 -9.84
N ASN A 122 -24.47 27.46 -9.33
CA ASN A 122 -24.95 26.50 -8.34
C ASN A 122 -25.14 25.11 -8.96
N GLU A 123 -25.66 25.02 -10.19
CA GLU A 123 -25.80 23.72 -10.86
C GLU A 123 -24.45 23.03 -11.12
N VAL A 124 -23.41 23.81 -11.46
CA VAL A 124 -22.03 23.32 -11.62
C VAL A 124 -21.49 22.84 -10.28
N LEU A 125 -21.66 23.61 -9.20
CA LEU A 125 -21.16 23.25 -7.87
C LEU A 125 -21.88 22.03 -7.31
N ASP A 126 -23.20 21.92 -7.48
CA ASP A 126 -23.98 20.74 -7.12
C ASP A 126 -23.52 19.52 -7.93
N TYR A 127 -23.21 19.70 -9.22
CA TYR A 127 -22.68 18.61 -10.05
C TYR A 127 -21.28 18.17 -9.60
N VAL A 128 -20.41 19.10 -9.20
CA VAL A 128 -19.09 18.78 -8.61
C VAL A 128 -19.25 18.06 -7.27
N ASP A 129 -20.14 18.51 -6.39
CA ASP A 129 -20.49 17.88 -5.10
C ASP A 129 -20.97 16.44 -5.28
N THR A 130 -21.81 16.18 -6.28
CA THR A 130 -22.27 14.81 -6.57
C THR A 130 -21.17 13.92 -7.14
N ALA A 131 -20.11 14.51 -7.72
CA ALA A 131 -19.05 13.77 -8.40
C ALA A 131 -17.89 13.41 -7.47
N ASP A 132 -17.47 14.33 -6.60
CA ASP A 132 -16.40 14.09 -5.63
C ASP A 132 -16.46 15.07 -4.46
N ASP A 133 -16.69 14.53 -3.26
CA ASP A 133 -16.82 15.33 -2.05
C ASP A 133 -15.53 16.12 -1.74
N TYR A 134 -14.35 15.57 -2.04
CA TYR A 134 -13.08 16.21 -1.73
C TYR A 134 -12.87 17.47 -2.57
N VAL A 135 -13.10 17.41 -3.88
CA VAL A 135 -13.03 18.61 -4.74
C VAL A 135 -14.06 19.65 -4.31
N ALA A 136 -15.31 19.25 -4.06
CA ALA A 136 -16.36 20.16 -3.64
C ALA A 136 -16.03 20.88 -2.32
N ASN A 137 -15.51 20.15 -1.33
CA ASN A 137 -15.08 20.70 -0.04
C ASN A 137 -13.67 21.34 -0.08
N SER A 138 -13.03 21.42 -1.25
CA SER A 138 -11.75 22.14 -1.44
C SER A 138 -11.91 23.51 -2.10
N ILE A 139 -13.11 23.87 -2.53
CA ILE A 139 -13.41 25.17 -3.16
C ILE A 139 -13.72 26.20 -2.07
N VAL A 140 -12.97 27.29 -2.03
CA VAL A 140 -13.17 28.41 -1.08
C VAL A 140 -14.17 29.40 -1.64
N SER A 141 -14.03 29.76 -2.92
CA SER A 141 -14.96 30.65 -3.61
C SER A 141 -14.95 30.37 -5.10
N SER A 142 -16.05 30.70 -5.76
CA SER A 142 -16.17 30.61 -7.20
C SER A 142 -17.04 31.74 -7.72
N GLU A 143 -16.57 32.44 -8.73
CA GLU A 143 -17.28 33.52 -9.40
C GLU A 143 -17.41 33.16 -10.88
N VAL A 144 -18.57 33.43 -11.47
CA VAL A 144 -18.76 33.39 -12.91
C VAL A 144 -19.14 34.76 -13.46
N ARG A 145 -18.53 35.11 -14.59
CA ARG A 145 -18.88 36.30 -15.37
C ARG A 145 -19.26 35.89 -16.78
N TYR A 146 -20.36 36.44 -17.25
CA TYR A 146 -20.79 36.27 -18.63
C TYR A 146 -20.44 37.49 -19.44
N HIS A 147 -19.99 37.26 -20.67
CA HIS A 147 -19.80 38.32 -21.66
C HIS A 147 -20.15 37.77 -23.04
N GLY A 148 -20.76 38.62 -23.87
CA GLY A 148 -21.27 38.24 -25.19
C GLY A 148 -22.78 38.42 -25.34
N TYR A 149 -23.35 37.66 -26.26
CA TYR A 149 -24.74 37.77 -26.71
C TYR A 149 -25.45 36.41 -26.68
N ASN A 150 -26.77 36.39 -26.87
CA ASN A 150 -27.52 35.13 -26.89
C ASN A 150 -26.96 34.18 -27.97
N GLN A 151 -26.72 32.91 -27.62
CA GLN A 151 -26.09 31.89 -28.48
C GLN A 151 -24.62 32.15 -28.85
N ASP A 152 -23.97 33.09 -28.16
CA ASP A 152 -22.56 33.42 -28.34
C ASP A 152 -22.03 34.06 -27.04
N VAL A 153 -21.86 33.23 -26.01
CA VAL A 153 -21.55 33.65 -24.63
C VAL A 153 -20.25 33.02 -24.18
N ASP A 154 -19.33 33.83 -23.67
CA ASP A 154 -18.19 33.34 -22.91
C ASP A 154 -18.52 33.38 -21.41
N ILE A 155 -18.30 32.24 -20.74
CA ILE A 155 -18.51 32.04 -19.30
C ILE A 155 -17.12 31.96 -18.65
N ASP A 156 -16.71 33.03 -17.99
CA ASP A 156 -15.45 33.10 -17.26
C ASP A 156 -15.63 32.65 -15.82
N PHE A 157 -14.93 31.59 -15.43
CA PHE A 157 -14.82 31.14 -14.06
C PHE A 157 -13.57 31.71 -13.41
N THR A 158 -13.71 32.22 -12.19
CA THR A 158 -12.60 32.48 -11.27
C THR A 158 -12.83 31.69 -10.00
N VAL A 159 -11.90 30.80 -9.65
CA VAL A 159 -12.04 29.86 -8.54
C VAL A 159 -10.86 30.01 -7.59
N GLN A 160 -11.16 30.05 -6.30
CA GLN A 160 -10.20 29.94 -5.23
C GLN A 160 -10.34 28.57 -4.56
N TYR A 161 -9.23 27.86 -4.40
CA TYR A 161 -9.17 26.59 -3.70
C TYR A 161 -8.43 26.73 -2.37
N LEU A 162 -8.60 25.77 -1.47
CA LEU A 162 -7.80 25.64 -0.24
C LEU A 162 -6.32 25.45 -0.56
N LEU A 163 -6.02 24.66 -1.61
CA LEU A 163 -4.69 24.25 -1.99
C LEU A 163 -4.40 24.57 -3.46
N THR A 164 -3.14 24.86 -3.76
CA THR A 164 -2.65 24.87 -5.14
C THR A 164 -2.49 23.44 -5.66
N LEU A 165 -2.38 23.26 -6.98
CA LEU A 165 -2.14 21.95 -7.60
C LEU A 165 -0.84 21.29 -7.09
N ASP A 166 0.22 22.07 -6.87
CA ASP A 166 1.49 21.56 -6.35
C ASP A 166 1.35 21.06 -4.90
N GLN A 167 0.58 21.76 -4.07
CA GLN A 167 0.27 21.32 -2.70
C GLN A 167 -0.59 20.05 -2.69
N GLU A 168 -1.57 19.94 -3.59
CA GLU A 168 -2.38 18.72 -3.74
C GLU A 168 -1.52 17.51 -4.15
N ASN A 169 -0.63 17.69 -5.14
CA ASN A 169 0.30 16.64 -5.55
C ASN A 169 1.22 16.23 -4.39
N TRP A 170 1.71 17.18 -3.60
CA TRP A 170 2.50 16.88 -2.41
C TRP A 170 1.71 16.09 -1.37
N VAL A 171 0.44 16.45 -1.14
CA VAL A 171 -0.46 15.72 -0.23
C VAL A 171 -0.65 14.29 -0.73
N ASP A 172 -0.88 14.08 -2.02
CA ASP A 172 -1.06 12.76 -2.61
C ASP A 172 0.18 11.87 -2.44
N GLU A 173 1.38 12.40 -2.73
CA GLU A 173 2.64 11.68 -2.53
C GLU A 173 2.88 11.35 -1.05
N LYS A 174 2.55 12.29 -0.16
CA LYS A 174 2.68 12.09 1.29
C LYS A 174 1.72 11.03 1.81
N VAL A 175 0.46 11.06 1.37
CA VAL A 175 -0.55 10.04 1.70
C VAL A 175 -0.11 8.67 1.19
N ASP A 176 0.34 8.55 -0.05
CA ASP A 176 0.79 7.26 -0.61
C ASP A 176 1.96 6.67 0.20
N SER A 177 2.91 7.51 0.64
CA SER A 177 4.02 7.12 1.51
C SER A 177 3.54 6.64 2.89
N ILE A 178 2.59 7.34 3.50
CA ILE A 178 2.01 6.98 4.80
C ILE A 178 1.25 5.65 4.69
N LEU A 179 0.35 5.52 3.71
CA LEU A 179 -0.44 4.31 3.51
C LEU A 179 0.46 3.08 3.30
N LYS A 180 1.55 3.22 2.53
CA LYS A 180 2.54 2.16 2.36
C LYS A 180 3.21 1.73 3.68
N SER A 181 3.30 2.62 4.66
CA SER A 181 3.91 2.34 5.97
C SER A 181 2.94 1.74 6.98
N ILE A 182 1.65 2.06 6.90
CA ILE A 182 0.65 1.67 7.91
C ILE A 182 -0.29 0.55 7.44
N ILE A 183 -0.43 0.35 6.12
CA ILE A 183 -1.30 -0.67 5.53
C ILE A 183 -0.49 -1.86 5.01
N ARG A 184 -0.97 -3.07 5.31
CA ARG A 184 -0.51 -4.33 4.70
C ARG A 184 -1.59 -4.86 3.76
N ASP A 185 -1.18 -5.52 2.69
CA ASP A 185 -2.11 -6.13 1.72
C ASP A 185 -3.07 -7.13 2.35
N SER A 186 -2.64 -7.80 3.42
CA SER A 186 -3.47 -8.77 4.14
C SER A 186 -4.49 -8.15 5.10
N MET A 187 -4.44 -6.83 5.35
CA MET A 187 -5.39 -6.18 6.27
C MET A 187 -6.81 -6.18 5.70
N THR A 188 -7.77 -6.43 6.58
CA THR A 188 -9.20 -6.19 6.34
C THR A 188 -9.51 -4.68 6.21
N GLU A 189 -10.67 -4.32 5.69
CA GLU A 189 -11.12 -2.91 5.62
C GLU A 189 -11.13 -2.28 7.02
N ASP A 190 -11.66 -2.99 8.03
CA ASP A 190 -11.68 -2.55 9.42
C ASP A 190 -10.27 -2.26 9.98
N GLN A 191 -9.28 -3.11 9.68
CA GLN A 191 -7.90 -2.90 10.12
C GLN A 191 -7.23 -1.72 9.41
N LYS A 192 -7.53 -1.52 8.12
CA LYS A 192 -7.00 -0.40 7.33
C LYS A 192 -7.55 0.93 7.82
N GLU A 193 -8.86 1.02 7.99
CA GLU A 193 -9.50 2.22 8.53
C GLU A 193 -8.94 2.55 9.91
N LYS A 194 -8.88 1.57 10.82
CA LYS A 194 -8.32 1.81 12.17
C LYS A 194 -6.88 2.31 12.11
N ALA A 195 -6.05 1.75 11.22
CA ALA A 195 -4.67 2.21 11.05
C ALA A 195 -4.60 3.66 10.54
N ILE A 196 -5.47 4.03 9.60
CA ILE A 196 -5.59 5.40 9.06
C ILE A 196 -6.06 6.37 10.16
N HIS A 197 -7.16 6.04 10.83
CA HIS A 197 -7.69 6.81 11.95
C HIS A 197 -6.62 7.05 13.03
N ASP A 198 -6.02 5.97 13.54
CA ASP A 198 -4.99 6.06 14.57
C ASP A 198 -3.78 6.89 14.11
N TYR A 199 -3.42 6.83 12.82
CA TYR A 199 -2.35 7.66 12.28
C TYR A 199 -2.74 9.14 12.31
N ILE A 200 -3.92 9.49 11.82
CA ILE A 200 -4.37 10.89 11.75
C ILE A 200 -4.44 11.48 13.16
N VAL A 201 -5.18 10.84 14.07
CA VAL A 201 -5.37 11.34 15.45
C VAL A 201 -4.04 11.44 16.22
N LYS A 202 -3.04 10.60 15.92
CA LYS A 202 -1.73 10.69 16.60
C LYS A 202 -0.80 11.76 16.04
N ASN A 203 -1.03 12.24 14.83
CA ASN A 203 -0.10 13.09 14.08
C ASN A 203 -0.70 14.44 13.67
N THR A 204 -1.93 14.72 14.09
CA THR A 204 -2.60 15.99 13.84
C THR A 204 -3.26 16.43 15.14
N ALA A 205 -3.16 17.73 15.45
CA ALA A 205 -3.83 18.36 16.58
C ALA A 205 -4.80 19.45 16.08
N TYR A 206 -5.89 19.66 16.80
CA TYR A 206 -6.87 20.67 16.44
C TYR A 206 -6.27 22.09 16.40
N ASP A 207 -6.49 22.82 15.30
CA ASP A 207 -6.08 24.21 15.18
C ASP A 207 -7.07 25.16 15.86
N GLU A 208 -6.83 25.48 17.13
CA GLU A 208 -7.63 26.44 17.90
C GLU A 208 -7.60 27.88 17.33
N THR A 209 -6.67 28.20 16.42
CA THR A 209 -6.64 29.51 15.74
C THR A 209 -7.63 29.59 14.57
N LEU A 210 -8.15 28.44 14.13
CA LEU A 210 -9.13 28.31 13.05
C LEU A 210 -8.61 28.81 11.69
N ALA A 211 -7.31 28.78 11.48
CA ALA A 211 -6.66 29.30 10.27
C ALA A 211 -6.36 28.19 9.25
N LYS A 212 -6.27 26.94 9.69
CA LYS A 212 -5.83 25.79 8.89
C LYS A 212 -6.98 24.84 8.62
N HIS A 213 -7.28 24.60 7.34
CA HIS A 213 -8.52 23.93 6.90
C HIS A 213 -8.28 22.77 5.94
N SER A 214 -7.02 22.49 5.59
CA SER A 214 -6.68 21.56 4.54
C SER A 214 -6.00 20.29 5.05
N ALA A 215 -5.99 19.26 4.20
CA ALA A 215 -5.17 18.06 4.40
C ALA A 215 -3.66 18.36 4.34
N TYR A 216 -3.25 19.43 3.62
CA TYR A 216 -1.86 19.88 3.63
C TYR A 216 -1.47 20.38 5.01
N ASP A 217 -2.29 21.22 5.64
CA ASP A 217 -2.03 21.74 6.98
C ASP A 217 -1.91 20.59 8.00
N ALA A 218 -2.83 19.62 7.91
CA ALA A 218 -2.82 18.42 8.75
C ALA A 218 -1.52 17.62 8.64
N LEU A 219 -0.98 17.45 7.43
CA LEU A 219 0.20 16.61 7.17
C LEU A 219 1.53 17.37 7.27
N HIS A 220 1.56 18.65 6.91
CA HIS A 220 2.76 19.48 6.87
C HIS A 220 3.03 20.14 8.23
N ASP A 221 2.00 20.75 8.82
CA ASP A 221 2.12 21.47 10.08
C ASP A 221 1.72 20.63 11.29
N GLY A 222 0.99 19.54 11.07
CA GLY A 222 0.44 18.72 12.14
C GLY A 222 -0.75 19.38 12.85
N THR A 223 -1.36 20.43 12.28
CA THR A 223 -2.55 21.06 12.86
C THR A 223 -3.56 21.49 11.81
N THR A 224 -4.86 21.31 12.08
CA THR A 224 -5.95 21.72 11.19
C THR A 224 -7.30 21.75 11.93
N VAL A 225 -8.35 22.32 11.35
CA VAL A 225 -9.73 22.22 11.87
C VAL A 225 -10.47 21.02 11.25
N CYS A 226 -11.73 20.80 11.66
CA CYS A 226 -12.57 19.69 11.23
C CYS A 226 -12.55 19.42 9.71
N GLN A 227 -12.58 20.46 8.88
CA GLN A 227 -12.51 20.35 7.42
C GLN A 227 -11.22 19.65 6.94
N GLY A 228 -10.07 19.97 7.53
CA GLY A 228 -8.80 19.35 7.16
C GLY A 228 -8.70 17.90 7.60
N TYR A 229 -9.25 17.55 8.77
CA TYR A 229 -9.42 16.15 9.20
C TYR A 229 -10.28 15.40 8.19
N ALA A 230 -11.47 15.93 7.87
CA ALA A 230 -12.42 15.27 6.99
C ALA A 230 -11.86 15.04 5.57
N LEU A 231 -11.14 16.03 5.03
CA LEU A 231 -10.44 15.93 3.74
C LEU A 231 -9.33 14.87 3.78
N LEU A 232 -8.53 14.83 4.84
CA LEU A 232 -7.43 13.87 4.97
C LEU A 232 -7.96 12.43 5.13
N VAL A 233 -8.96 12.21 5.98
CA VAL A 233 -9.63 10.92 6.17
C VAL A 233 -10.22 10.43 4.85
N TYR A 234 -10.98 11.28 4.15
CA TYR A 234 -11.56 10.94 2.85
C TYR A 234 -10.48 10.47 1.87
N LYS A 235 -9.39 11.24 1.74
CA LYS A 235 -8.32 10.94 0.79
C LYS A 235 -7.61 9.64 1.14
N MET A 236 -7.25 9.43 2.41
CA MET A 236 -6.55 8.22 2.87
C MET A 236 -7.42 6.97 2.71
N LEU A 237 -8.71 7.04 3.09
CA LEU A 237 -9.64 5.90 2.96
C LEU A 237 -9.89 5.54 1.50
N ASN A 238 -10.26 6.50 0.65
CA ASN A 238 -10.54 6.22 -0.76
C ASN A 238 -9.31 5.69 -1.50
N LYS A 239 -8.09 6.22 -1.23
CA LYS A 239 -6.83 5.66 -1.76
C LYS A 239 -6.54 4.24 -1.26
N SER A 240 -7.05 3.86 -0.09
CA SER A 240 -6.93 2.50 0.46
C SER A 240 -8.00 1.52 -0.05
N GLY A 241 -8.91 1.99 -0.91
CA GLY A 241 -10.02 1.22 -1.47
C GLY A 241 -11.29 1.20 -0.61
N ILE A 242 -11.34 2.00 0.46
CA ILE A 242 -12.49 2.12 1.35
C ILE A 242 -13.28 3.36 0.97
N GLN A 243 -14.55 3.20 0.59
CA GLN A 243 -15.36 4.35 0.19
C GLN A 243 -15.64 5.23 1.41
N SER A 244 -15.35 6.52 1.28
CA SER A 244 -15.70 7.53 2.27
C SER A 244 -16.45 8.67 1.62
N ARG A 245 -17.35 9.30 2.39
CA ARG A 245 -18.03 10.56 2.05
C ARG A 245 -17.66 11.63 3.09
N ILE A 246 -17.68 12.89 2.70
CA ILE A 246 -17.57 14.02 3.63
C ILE A 246 -18.98 14.52 3.95
N VAL A 247 -19.32 14.49 5.23
CA VAL A 247 -20.59 14.98 5.74
C VAL A 247 -20.38 16.40 6.25
N VAL A 248 -21.27 17.31 5.87
CA VAL A 248 -21.32 18.68 6.39
C VAL A 248 -22.63 18.85 7.13
N GLY A 249 -22.54 19.34 8.36
CA GLY A 249 -23.69 19.48 9.24
C GLY A 249 -23.41 20.43 10.40
N LYS A 250 -24.20 20.31 11.45
CA LYS A 250 -24.23 21.20 12.61
C LYS A 250 -23.87 20.40 13.85
N VAL A 251 -23.21 21.06 14.78
CA VAL A 251 -22.95 20.56 16.13
C VAL A 251 -23.32 21.65 17.13
N ASP A 252 -23.45 21.26 18.40
CA ASP A 252 -23.58 22.18 19.53
C ASP A 252 -24.74 23.19 19.42
N GLY A 253 -25.81 22.80 18.74
CA GLY A 253 -27.01 23.63 18.56
C GLY A 253 -26.85 24.80 17.59
N SER A 254 -25.82 24.80 16.74
CA SER A 254 -25.65 25.82 15.69
C SER A 254 -26.88 25.92 14.78
N SER A 255 -27.21 27.13 14.33
CA SER A 255 -28.29 27.35 13.34
C SER A 255 -27.85 27.12 11.89
N VAL A 256 -26.54 27.03 11.66
CA VAL A 256 -25.86 26.99 10.37
C VAL A 256 -24.93 25.78 10.34
N ASP A 257 -24.71 25.23 9.15
CA ASP A 257 -23.80 24.10 8.97
C ASP A 257 -22.41 24.52 9.42
N ASN A 258 -21.95 23.92 10.51
CA ASN A 258 -20.80 24.37 11.25
C ASN A 258 -19.74 23.28 11.54
N HIS A 259 -19.84 22.09 10.94
CA HIS A 259 -18.89 21.00 11.18
C HIS A 259 -18.77 20.07 9.97
N ALA A 260 -17.63 19.40 9.86
CA ALA A 260 -17.36 18.43 8.80
C ALA A 260 -16.70 17.17 9.37
N TRP A 261 -17.21 16.01 8.96
CA TRP A 261 -16.71 14.70 9.37
C TRP A 261 -16.88 13.70 8.22
N ASN A 262 -16.68 12.41 8.46
CA ASN A 262 -16.73 11.38 7.43
C ASN A 262 -17.85 10.35 7.65
N LEU A 263 -18.36 9.84 6.54
CA LEU A 263 -19.06 8.57 6.49
C LEU A 263 -18.13 7.53 5.85
N VAL A 264 -18.06 6.32 6.40
CA VAL A 264 -17.15 5.27 5.92
C VAL A 264 -17.93 4.00 5.61
N ASN A 265 -17.69 3.40 4.45
CA ASN A 265 -18.30 2.14 4.04
C ASN A 265 -17.33 0.99 4.31
N LEU A 266 -17.64 0.18 5.32
CA LEU A 266 -16.90 -1.03 5.63
C LEU A 266 -17.78 -2.24 5.33
N ASN A 267 -17.32 -3.10 4.43
CA ASN A 267 -17.97 -4.35 4.06
C ASN A 267 -19.45 -4.15 3.63
N GLY A 268 -19.75 -3.04 2.94
CA GLY A 268 -21.09 -2.70 2.44
C GLY A 268 -22.00 -2.01 3.45
N LYS A 269 -21.49 -1.59 4.60
CA LYS A 269 -22.23 -0.90 5.66
C LYS A 269 -21.60 0.44 5.94
N TRP A 270 -22.43 1.47 6.08
CA TRP A 270 -21.98 2.83 6.39
C TRP A 270 -21.91 3.09 7.89
N TYR A 271 -20.91 3.84 8.30
CA TYR A 271 -20.66 4.27 9.67
C TYR A 271 -20.25 5.74 9.70
N GLN A 272 -20.64 6.45 10.76
CA GLN A 272 -20.22 7.82 11.03
C GLN A 272 -18.85 7.80 11.70
N LEU A 273 -17.90 8.57 11.19
CA LEU A 273 -16.55 8.68 11.71
C LEU A 273 -16.17 10.15 11.84
N ASP A 274 -15.87 10.59 13.07
CA ASP A 274 -15.36 11.94 13.33
C ASP A 274 -14.01 11.92 14.05
N CYS A 275 -12.94 11.91 13.25
CA CYS A 275 -11.58 12.00 13.76
C CYS A 275 -11.29 13.30 14.53
N THR A 276 -12.06 14.37 14.30
CA THR A 276 -11.86 15.65 14.99
C THR A 276 -12.24 15.52 16.46
N TRP A 277 -13.35 14.84 16.74
CA TRP A 277 -13.85 14.62 18.10
C TRP A 277 -13.23 13.38 18.77
N ASP A 278 -12.53 12.53 18.01
CA ASP A 278 -11.65 11.48 18.55
C ASP A 278 -10.22 11.97 18.88
N ASP A 279 -9.87 13.18 18.43
CA ASP A 279 -8.65 13.89 18.80
C ASP A 279 -8.86 14.68 20.12
N PRO A 280 -8.13 14.36 21.22
CA PRO A 280 -8.33 15.05 22.48
C PRO A 280 -8.07 16.55 22.38
N VAL A 281 -8.94 17.38 22.97
CA VAL A 281 -8.72 18.82 23.14
C VAL A 281 -8.68 19.16 24.65
N PRO A 282 -7.61 19.81 25.17
CA PRO A 282 -6.35 20.11 24.49
C PRO A 282 -5.61 18.84 24.07
N ASP A 283 -4.80 18.93 23.00
CA ASP A 283 -4.03 17.79 22.49
C ASP A 283 -3.27 17.08 23.61
N ILE A 284 -3.44 15.76 23.65
CA ILE A 284 -2.66 14.86 24.48
C ILE A 284 -1.85 14.01 23.52
N PRO A 285 -0.56 14.35 23.29
CA PRO A 285 0.24 13.71 22.27
C PRO A 285 0.18 12.18 22.36
N LYS A 286 -0.12 11.55 21.22
CA LYS A 286 -0.20 10.09 21.01
C LYS A 286 -1.37 9.37 21.68
N ARG A 287 -2.32 10.08 22.30
CA ARG A 287 -3.58 9.51 22.76
C ARG A 287 -4.56 9.45 21.59
N VAL A 288 -5.31 8.36 21.49
CA VAL A 288 -6.38 8.20 20.50
C VAL A 288 -7.65 7.87 21.25
N SER A 289 -8.74 8.61 20.97
CA SER A 289 -10.08 8.22 21.40
C SER A 289 -10.78 7.39 20.32
N TYR A 290 -11.89 6.75 20.70
CA TYR A 290 -12.77 6.00 19.79
C TYR A 290 -14.24 6.28 20.12
N ASP A 291 -14.52 7.45 20.70
CA ASP A 291 -15.86 7.82 21.14
C ASP A 291 -16.75 8.19 19.95
N TYR A 292 -16.15 8.67 18.85
CA TYR A 292 -16.79 9.01 17.58
C TYR A 292 -16.33 8.11 16.42
N TYR A 293 -15.83 6.92 16.77
CA TYR A 293 -15.36 5.92 15.83
C TYR A 293 -16.50 4.98 15.41
N ASN A 294 -16.90 5.09 14.15
CA ASN A 294 -17.89 4.22 13.49
C ASN A 294 -19.25 4.11 14.22
N LEU A 295 -19.81 5.27 14.53
CA LEU A 295 -21.13 5.37 15.14
C LEU A 295 -22.26 5.12 14.13
N THR A 296 -23.42 4.71 14.65
CA THR A 296 -24.69 4.81 13.91
C THR A 296 -25.16 6.26 13.81
N ASP A 297 -26.04 6.54 12.85
CA ASP A 297 -26.68 7.85 12.72
C ASP A 297 -27.41 8.26 14.01
N ASP A 298 -28.03 7.32 14.73
CA ASP A 298 -28.74 7.61 15.97
C ASP A 298 -27.80 7.83 17.16
N GLU A 299 -26.60 7.24 17.13
CA GLU A 299 -25.56 7.51 18.12
C GLU A 299 -24.94 8.88 17.92
N LEU A 300 -24.60 9.25 16.67
CA LEU A 300 -24.02 10.55 16.33
C LEU A 300 -25.04 11.70 16.48
N ALA A 301 -26.32 11.47 16.16
CA ALA A 301 -27.32 12.54 16.18
C ALA A 301 -27.74 13.04 17.57
N LYS A 302 -27.05 12.61 18.62
CA LYS A 302 -27.22 13.15 19.98
C LYS A 302 -26.63 14.56 20.10
N ASP A 303 -25.59 14.85 19.32
CA ASP A 303 -24.85 16.11 19.31
C ASP A 303 -24.54 16.64 17.91
N HIS A 304 -24.77 15.83 16.86
CA HIS A 304 -24.68 16.24 15.45
C HIS A 304 -26.04 16.32 14.76
N ASP A 305 -26.20 17.24 13.81
CA ASP A 305 -27.37 17.36 12.94
C ASP A 305 -26.94 17.54 11.47
N TRP A 306 -27.53 16.80 10.54
CA TRP A 306 -27.23 16.89 9.12
C TRP A 306 -28.42 16.46 8.27
N LYS A 307 -28.39 16.86 7.00
CA LYS A 307 -29.40 16.46 6.01
C LYS A 307 -29.19 15.00 5.60
N ARG A 308 -29.76 14.08 6.36
CA ARG A 308 -29.62 12.62 6.17
C ARG A 308 -29.93 12.18 4.75
N GLU A 309 -30.88 12.82 4.08
CA GLU A 309 -31.27 12.53 2.69
C GLU A 309 -30.15 12.73 1.65
N ARG A 310 -29.08 13.47 1.99
CA ARG A 310 -27.91 13.65 1.12
C ARG A 310 -26.92 12.49 1.19
N TYR A 311 -27.04 11.62 2.18
CA TYR A 311 -26.00 10.63 2.51
C TYR A 311 -26.58 9.22 2.66
N PRO A 312 -25.77 8.18 2.43
CA PRO A 312 -26.11 6.83 2.86
C PRO A 312 -26.33 6.77 4.39
N GLY A 313 -27.28 5.94 4.84
CA GLY A 313 -27.58 5.84 6.28
C GLY A 313 -26.69 4.83 7.01
N ALA A 314 -26.23 5.20 8.21
CA ALA A 314 -25.43 4.35 9.09
C ALA A 314 -26.30 3.72 10.20
N TYR A 315 -26.81 2.51 9.96
CA TYR A 315 -27.76 1.86 10.87
C TYR A 315 -27.19 0.67 11.64
N THR A 316 -25.96 0.25 11.35
CA THR A 316 -25.36 -0.92 12.00
C THR A 316 -24.46 -0.49 13.13
N LYS A 317 -24.67 -1.06 14.32
CA LYS A 317 -23.74 -0.87 15.44
C LYS A 317 -22.38 -1.51 15.12
N TYR A 318 -21.32 -0.73 15.25
CA TYR A 318 -19.96 -1.19 15.03
C TYR A 318 -19.41 -1.94 16.27
N ASP A 319 -18.57 -2.95 16.02
CA ASP A 319 -17.84 -3.69 17.05
C ASP A 319 -16.35 -3.56 16.78
N ILE A 320 -15.68 -2.66 17.49
CA ILE A 320 -14.26 -2.39 17.30
C ILE A 320 -13.37 -3.61 17.58
N SER A 321 -13.87 -4.63 18.29
CA SER A 321 -13.09 -5.84 18.56
C SER A 321 -12.80 -6.65 17.30
N THR A 322 -13.56 -6.45 16.22
CA THR A 322 -13.32 -7.08 14.90
C THR A 322 -11.98 -6.70 14.29
N THR A 323 -11.40 -5.56 14.68
CA THR A 323 -10.08 -5.10 14.23
C THR A 323 -8.92 -5.92 14.82
N ASN A 324 -9.17 -6.69 15.89
CA ASN A 324 -8.17 -7.54 16.52
C ASN A 324 -8.29 -9.00 16.07
N VAL A 325 -7.48 -9.38 15.08
CA VAL A 325 -7.39 -10.76 14.59
C VAL A 325 -6.20 -11.46 15.25
N PRO A 326 -6.39 -12.44 16.14
CA PRO A 326 -5.30 -13.11 16.82
C PRO A 326 -4.54 -14.06 15.89
N VAL A 327 -3.23 -14.23 16.15
CA VAL A 327 -2.45 -15.32 15.56
C VAL A 327 -2.98 -16.66 16.07
N LYS A 328 -3.07 -17.64 15.17
CA LYS A 328 -3.54 -19.01 15.43
C LYS A 328 -2.49 -20.06 15.10
N ALA A 329 -1.51 -19.73 14.25
CA ALA A 329 -0.35 -20.56 13.96
C ALA A 329 0.78 -19.72 13.34
N VAL A 330 1.97 -20.32 13.30
CA VAL A 330 3.10 -19.92 12.45
C VAL A 330 3.38 -21.10 11.53
N GLU A 331 3.53 -20.87 10.23
CA GLU A 331 3.78 -21.91 9.24
C GLU A 331 5.04 -21.60 8.42
N LEU A 332 5.92 -22.59 8.31
CA LEU A 332 7.09 -22.58 7.43
C LEU A 332 6.74 -23.14 6.05
N ASP A 333 7.34 -22.57 5.00
CA ASP A 333 7.20 -23.12 3.64
C ASP A 333 7.92 -24.46 3.45
N LYS A 334 8.86 -24.80 4.34
CA LYS A 334 9.62 -26.06 4.34
C LYS A 334 9.87 -26.53 5.77
N HIS A 335 9.74 -27.85 5.99
CA HIS A 335 9.98 -28.48 7.29
C HIS A 335 11.30 -29.29 7.32
N GLN A 336 11.86 -29.59 6.14
CA GLN A 336 13.15 -30.24 6.00
C GLN A 336 13.89 -29.70 4.77
N ILE A 337 15.18 -29.44 4.93
CA ILE A 337 16.09 -28.95 3.89
C ILE A 337 17.37 -29.78 3.95
N THR A 338 17.86 -30.23 2.79
CA THR A 338 19.20 -30.84 2.67
C THR A 338 20.05 -29.96 1.76
N LEU A 339 21.23 -29.56 2.23
CA LEU A 339 22.18 -28.73 1.51
C LEU A 339 23.54 -29.41 1.43
N LYS A 340 24.27 -29.12 0.36
CA LYS A 340 25.71 -29.36 0.26
C LYS A 340 26.48 -28.13 0.73
N LEU A 341 27.74 -28.33 1.10
CA LEU A 341 28.62 -27.22 1.49
C LEU A 341 28.63 -26.10 0.45
N GLY A 342 28.42 -24.86 0.90
CA GLY A 342 28.38 -23.67 0.05
C GLY A 342 27.03 -23.39 -0.62
N GLU A 343 26.10 -24.35 -0.66
CA GLU A 343 24.75 -24.11 -1.20
C GLU A 343 23.96 -23.14 -0.32
N THR A 344 23.02 -22.46 -0.97
CA THR A 344 22.12 -21.50 -0.34
C THR A 344 20.68 -21.78 -0.76
N VAL A 345 19.74 -21.68 0.19
CA VAL A 345 18.29 -21.82 -0.06
C VAL A 345 17.51 -20.86 0.81
N SER A 346 16.31 -20.47 0.38
CA SER A 346 15.40 -19.68 1.20
C SER A 346 14.49 -20.52 2.08
N LEU A 347 14.21 -19.99 3.28
CA LEU A 347 13.17 -20.45 4.20
C LEU A 347 12.36 -19.22 4.63
N THR A 348 11.04 -19.36 4.61
CA THR A 348 10.10 -18.29 4.95
C THR A 348 9.08 -18.80 5.96
N ALA A 349 8.56 -17.89 6.77
CA ALA A 349 7.51 -18.16 7.74
C ALA A 349 6.37 -17.17 7.56
N SER A 350 5.15 -17.58 7.90
CA SER A 350 3.97 -16.71 7.90
C SER A 350 3.10 -16.95 9.13
N ALA A 351 2.46 -15.89 9.62
CA ALA A 351 1.46 -15.99 10.67
C ALA A 351 0.09 -16.34 10.04
N VAL A 352 -0.67 -17.20 10.72
CA VAL A 352 -2.00 -17.63 10.28
C VAL A 352 -3.05 -17.14 11.27
N PRO A 353 -4.15 -16.53 10.80
CA PRO A 353 -4.39 -16.12 9.42
C PRO A 353 -3.46 -14.98 8.99
N SER A 354 -3.27 -14.78 7.69
CA SER A 354 -2.36 -13.76 7.14
C SER A 354 -2.75 -12.32 7.51
N ASN A 355 -4.02 -12.11 7.89
CA ASN A 355 -4.57 -10.85 8.38
C ASN A 355 -4.48 -10.70 9.92
N ALA A 356 -3.68 -11.52 10.61
CA ALA A 356 -3.44 -11.35 12.04
C ALA A 356 -2.96 -9.92 12.35
N SER A 357 -3.49 -9.32 13.42
CA SER A 357 -3.21 -7.93 13.79
C SER A 357 -1.74 -7.72 14.17
N ASN A 358 -1.16 -8.68 14.92
CA ASN A 358 0.29 -8.83 15.10
C ASN A 358 0.78 -10.04 14.30
N ASN A 359 1.52 -9.80 13.22
CA ASN A 359 2.08 -10.85 12.36
C ASN A 359 3.62 -10.92 12.43
N LEU A 360 4.22 -10.35 13.48
CA LEU A 360 5.66 -10.41 13.70
C LEU A 360 6.09 -11.85 14.02
N ILE A 361 7.19 -12.27 13.39
CA ILE A 361 7.77 -13.60 13.56
C ILE A 361 9.22 -13.45 13.98
N ASN A 362 9.54 -14.07 15.12
CA ASN A 362 10.88 -14.13 15.68
C ASN A 362 11.53 -15.47 15.31
N TRP A 363 12.80 -15.43 14.90
CA TRP A 363 13.55 -16.64 14.53
C TRP A 363 14.51 -17.08 15.63
N LYS A 364 14.62 -18.40 15.83
CA LYS A 364 15.63 -19.05 16.68
C LYS A 364 16.43 -20.04 15.86
N CYS A 365 17.76 -19.96 15.93
CA CYS A 365 18.70 -20.86 15.26
C CYS A 365 19.85 -21.18 16.21
N ASP A 366 19.97 -22.46 16.59
CA ASP A 366 20.84 -22.87 17.71
C ASP A 366 22.30 -23.14 17.31
N THR A 367 22.66 -23.15 16.01
CA THR A 367 24.04 -23.49 15.58
C THR A 367 24.54 -22.68 14.38
N GLN A 368 25.03 -21.47 14.64
CA GLN A 368 25.58 -20.56 13.62
C GLN A 368 26.88 -21.05 12.95
N ASP A 369 27.54 -22.07 13.51
CA ASP A 369 28.78 -22.62 12.93
C ASP A 369 28.53 -23.63 11.80
N ILE A 370 27.31 -24.17 11.68
CA ILE A 370 26.91 -25.16 10.65
C ILE A 370 26.31 -24.45 9.44
N ILE A 371 25.53 -23.41 9.69
CA ILE A 371 24.87 -22.58 8.68
C ILE A 371 24.99 -21.10 9.04
N SER A 372 24.93 -20.21 8.06
CA SER A 372 24.52 -18.81 8.30
C SER A 372 23.07 -18.63 7.91
N PHE A 373 22.28 -17.97 8.77
CA PHE A 373 20.89 -17.63 8.50
C PHE A 373 20.64 -16.14 8.76
N ASP A 374 20.12 -15.42 7.76
CA ASP A 374 19.87 -13.97 7.81
C ASP A 374 18.39 -13.62 8.07
N GLY A 375 17.56 -14.60 8.42
CA GLY A 375 16.10 -14.46 8.54
C GLY A 375 15.33 -14.86 7.28
N LYS A 376 16.02 -15.12 6.17
CA LYS A 376 15.41 -15.58 4.90
C LYS A 376 16.25 -16.64 4.17
N ASN A 377 17.56 -16.45 4.09
CA ASN A 377 18.49 -17.30 3.35
C ASN A 377 19.34 -18.11 4.31
N ILE A 378 19.45 -19.41 4.02
CA ILE A 378 20.29 -20.37 4.73
C ILE A 378 21.45 -20.72 3.83
N LYS A 379 22.67 -20.49 4.28
CA LYS A 379 23.90 -20.92 3.57
C LYS A 379 24.62 -21.99 4.39
N ALA A 380 24.99 -23.08 3.72
CA ALA A 380 25.71 -24.20 4.32
C ALA A 380 27.20 -23.87 4.53
N LEU A 381 27.70 -24.03 5.76
CA LEU A 381 29.09 -23.72 6.14
C LEU A 381 29.88 -24.97 6.55
N LYS A 382 29.27 -25.90 7.30
CA LYS A 382 29.88 -27.15 7.77
C LYS A 382 28.86 -28.28 7.74
N SER A 383 29.32 -29.52 7.56
CA SER A 383 28.42 -30.68 7.66
C SER A 383 27.85 -30.79 9.07
N GLY A 384 26.55 -31.10 9.16
CA GLY A 384 25.84 -31.08 10.44
C GLY A 384 24.33 -31.06 10.28
N LYS A 385 23.63 -31.12 11.41
CA LYS A 385 22.18 -31.00 11.49
C LYS A 385 21.82 -29.85 12.43
N VAL A 386 20.97 -28.94 11.98
CA VAL A 386 20.49 -27.77 12.72
C VAL A 386 18.97 -27.64 12.62
N TYR A 387 18.38 -26.96 13.58
CA TYR A 387 16.96 -26.61 13.60
C TYR A 387 16.81 -25.10 13.53
N ILE A 388 15.93 -24.64 12.64
CA ILE A 388 15.53 -23.23 12.55
C ILE A 388 14.06 -23.18 12.94
N THR A 389 13.74 -22.41 13.97
CA THR A 389 12.38 -22.29 14.51
C THR A 389 11.87 -20.87 14.30
N ALA A 390 10.71 -20.74 13.66
CA ALA A 390 9.93 -19.51 13.62
C ALA A 390 8.96 -19.50 14.79
N VAL A 391 8.80 -18.36 15.46
CA VAL A 391 7.97 -18.19 16.66
C VAL A 391 7.15 -16.92 16.52
N SER A 392 5.86 -16.97 16.88
CA SER A 392 5.04 -15.77 16.98
C SER A 392 5.60 -14.81 18.04
N ASP A 393 5.30 -13.53 17.90
CA ASP A 393 5.81 -12.49 18.81
C ASP A 393 5.48 -12.73 20.28
N ASP A 394 4.27 -13.22 20.56
CA ASP A 394 3.81 -13.62 21.90
C ASP A 394 4.41 -14.94 22.41
N GLY A 395 5.14 -15.68 21.58
CA GLY A 395 5.76 -16.96 21.91
C GLY A 395 4.82 -18.17 21.89
N ASN A 396 3.52 -17.99 21.63
CA ASN A 396 2.51 -19.05 21.76
C ASN A 396 2.51 -20.05 20.61
N PHE A 397 2.90 -19.63 19.41
CA PHE A 397 2.93 -20.47 18.21
C PHE A 397 4.34 -20.58 17.67
N LYS A 398 4.70 -21.77 17.18
CA LYS A 398 6.01 -22.03 16.60
C LYS A 398 5.96 -23.13 15.55
N ASP A 399 6.89 -23.07 14.63
CA ASP A 399 7.15 -24.12 13.64
C ASP A 399 8.65 -24.25 13.39
N THR A 400 9.12 -25.45 13.06
CA THR A 400 10.55 -25.80 13.03
C THR A 400 10.93 -26.54 11.75
N CYS A 401 11.92 -25.99 11.02
CA CYS A 401 12.58 -26.65 9.90
C CYS A 401 13.86 -27.36 10.36
N THR A 402 14.03 -28.60 9.93
CA THR A 402 15.29 -29.33 10.07
C THR A 402 16.18 -29.08 8.86
N VAL A 403 17.37 -28.54 9.05
CA VAL A 403 18.37 -28.36 7.98
C VAL A 403 19.52 -29.35 8.17
N ILE A 404 19.82 -30.11 7.12
CA ILE A 404 20.88 -31.10 7.08
C ILE A 404 21.92 -30.62 6.06
N VAL A 405 23.13 -30.34 6.53
CA VAL A 405 24.27 -30.02 5.67
C VAL A 405 25.12 -31.27 5.53
N THR A 406 25.35 -31.68 4.29
CA THR A 406 26.16 -32.84 3.94
C THR A 406 27.49 -32.40 3.33
N ASN A 407 28.54 -33.19 3.56
CA ASN A 407 29.79 -33.02 2.80
C ASN A 407 29.63 -33.61 1.39
N GLU A 408 30.15 -32.91 0.38
CA GLU A 408 30.38 -33.55 -0.91
C GLU A 408 31.54 -34.53 -0.78
N ILE A 409 31.33 -35.76 -1.25
CA ILE A 409 32.44 -36.64 -1.60
C ILE A 409 32.86 -36.22 -3.00
N SER A 410 33.95 -35.47 -3.07
CA SER A 410 34.57 -34.99 -4.32
C SER A 410 34.82 -36.10 -5.36
N ASP A 411 34.82 -37.38 -4.96
CA ASP A 411 35.14 -38.51 -5.82
C ASP A 411 34.03 -39.59 -5.75
N GLN A 412 33.20 -39.58 -6.79
CA GLN A 412 31.91 -40.24 -6.90
C GLN A 412 31.91 -41.74 -6.55
N VAL A 413 31.09 -42.11 -5.56
CA VAL A 413 30.36 -43.39 -5.58
C VAL A 413 28.89 -43.03 -5.67
N ASP A 414 28.30 -43.23 -6.84
CA ASP A 414 26.85 -43.17 -7.00
C ASP A 414 26.24 -44.37 -6.28
N ILE A 415 25.75 -44.13 -5.06
CA ILE A 415 25.14 -45.16 -4.21
C ILE A 415 23.93 -45.79 -4.92
N SER A 416 23.21 -45.03 -5.77
CA SER A 416 22.06 -45.54 -6.53
C SER A 416 22.48 -46.53 -7.63
N ASN A 417 23.68 -46.41 -8.16
CA ASN A 417 24.28 -47.30 -9.15
C ASN A 417 25.33 -48.26 -8.54
N SER A 418 25.13 -48.71 -7.30
CA SER A 418 26.05 -49.61 -6.60
C SER A 418 25.47 -51.01 -6.36
N MET A 419 26.32 -51.96 -5.98
CA MET A 419 25.91 -53.24 -5.40
C MET A 419 25.60 -53.05 -3.93
N GLN A 420 24.33 -53.12 -3.56
CA GLN A 420 23.90 -53.04 -2.17
C GLN A 420 24.05 -54.41 -1.49
N LEU A 421 24.86 -54.48 -0.45
CA LEU A 421 24.88 -55.61 0.47
C LEU A 421 23.75 -55.48 1.49
N GLN A 422 23.33 -56.61 2.06
CA GLN A 422 22.30 -56.64 3.10
C GLN A 422 22.69 -55.74 4.28
N GLU A 423 21.76 -54.84 4.66
CA GLU A 423 21.92 -53.96 5.83
C GLU A 423 22.19 -54.77 7.11
N LYS A 424 23.06 -54.23 7.97
CA LYS A 424 23.38 -54.82 9.28
C LYS A 424 22.92 -53.89 10.40
N THR A 425 21.98 -54.34 11.23
CA THR A 425 21.52 -53.60 12.41
C THR A 425 22.21 -54.10 13.68
N SER A 426 22.11 -53.32 14.76
CA SER A 426 22.62 -53.68 16.10
C SER A 426 24.11 -54.07 16.12
N VAL A 427 24.92 -53.40 15.29
CA VAL A 427 26.34 -53.66 15.14
C VAL A 427 27.13 -53.13 16.35
N ASP A 428 28.17 -53.86 16.75
CA ASP A 428 29.03 -53.42 17.86
C ASP A 428 29.80 -52.14 17.52
N LYS A 429 29.94 -51.21 18.49
CA LYS A 429 30.63 -49.92 18.30
C LYS A 429 32.11 -50.05 17.89
N ASN A 430 32.73 -51.20 18.12
CA ASN A 430 34.13 -51.49 17.73
C ASN A 430 34.21 -52.49 16.57
N LYS A 431 33.12 -52.67 15.80
CA LYS A 431 33.08 -53.64 14.72
C LYS A 431 34.19 -53.39 13.71
N LEU A 432 35.05 -54.40 13.53
CA LEU A 432 35.91 -54.50 12.36
C LEU A 432 35.20 -55.32 11.27
N TRP A 433 35.42 -54.93 10.02
CA TRP A 433 34.86 -55.58 8.85
C TRP A 433 35.92 -56.43 8.17
N LYS A 434 35.57 -57.69 7.86
CA LYS A 434 36.38 -58.56 7.00
C LYS A 434 35.68 -58.71 5.66
N LEU A 435 36.31 -58.22 4.61
CA LEU A 435 35.78 -58.14 3.25
C LEU A 435 36.49 -59.20 2.42
N LYS A 436 35.80 -60.31 2.16
CA LYS A 436 36.34 -61.41 1.37
C LYS A 436 36.00 -61.23 -0.11
N PHE A 437 37.03 -61.24 -0.94
CA PHE A 437 36.92 -61.18 -2.40
C PHE A 437 37.08 -62.56 -3.00
N ASN A 438 36.56 -62.75 -4.22
CA ASN A 438 36.71 -64.02 -4.95
C ASN A 438 38.08 -64.18 -5.62
N LYS A 439 38.96 -63.18 -5.49
CA LYS A 439 40.32 -63.13 -6.05
C LYS A 439 41.23 -62.35 -5.12
N ASN A 440 42.54 -62.62 -5.19
CA ASN A 440 43.54 -61.79 -4.55
C ASN A 440 43.50 -60.36 -5.09
N ILE A 441 43.65 -59.38 -4.19
CA ILE A 441 43.58 -57.95 -4.49
C ILE A 441 44.98 -57.36 -4.60
N ALA A 442 45.20 -56.51 -5.60
CA ALA A 442 46.44 -55.78 -5.76
C ALA A 442 46.63 -54.80 -4.60
N SER A 443 47.72 -54.95 -3.85
CA SER A 443 47.95 -54.22 -2.60
C SER A 443 47.97 -52.70 -2.76
N SER A 444 48.33 -52.18 -3.94
CA SER A 444 48.28 -50.75 -4.27
C SER A 444 46.87 -50.15 -4.26
N THR A 445 45.82 -50.98 -4.32
CA THR A 445 44.42 -50.52 -4.40
C THR A 445 43.62 -50.72 -3.12
N ALA A 446 44.15 -51.47 -2.16
CA ALA A 446 43.56 -51.66 -0.84
C ALA A 446 43.87 -50.46 0.07
N THR A 447 43.31 -49.30 -0.27
CA THR A 447 43.60 -48.03 0.40
C THR A 447 42.33 -47.43 1.02
N LYS A 448 42.51 -46.49 1.97
CA LYS A 448 41.40 -45.71 2.56
C LYS A 448 40.68 -44.78 1.56
N ASN A 449 41.21 -44.62 0.35
CA ASN A 449 40.53 -43.87 -0.72
C ASN A 449 39.55 -44.77 -1.49
N ASN A 450 39.84 -46.06 -1.57
CA ASN A 450 39.04 -47.03 -2.32
C ASN A 450 38.09 -47.82 -1.43
N ILE A 451 38.43 -47.96 -0.15
CA ILE A 451 37.65 -48.68 0.86
C ILE A 451 37.54 -47.78 2.08
N TYR A 452 36.34 -47.26 2.33
CA TYR A 452 36.11 -46.27 3.38
C TYR A 452 34.73 -46.40 4.00
N ILE A 453 34.53 -45.69 5.11
CA ILE A 453 33.26 -45.63 5.82
C ILE A 453 32.79 -44.19 5.86
N LEU A 454 31.50 -43.99 5.62
CA LEU A 454 30.82 -42.71 5.77
C LEU A 454 29.83 -42.74 6.91
N ASP A 455 29.60 -41.60 7.55
CA ASP A 455 28.43 -41.38 8.41
C ASP A 455 27.18 -40.95 7.60
N GLU A 456 26.09 -40.67 8.32
CA GLU A 456 24.81 -40.21 7.77
C GLU A 456 24.85 -38.81 7.11
N LEU A 457 25.94 -38.05 7.29
CA LEU A 457 26.16 -36.72 6.74
C LEU A 457 27.25 -36.73 5.63
N ASN A 458 27.64 -37.91 5.17
CA ASN A 458 28.70 -38.15 4.19
C ASN A 458 30.12 -37.76 4.67
N ASN A 459 30.37 -37.69 5.97
CA ASN A 459 31.74 -37.51 6.48
C ASN A 459 32.49 -38.85 6.47
N LYS A 460 33.74 -38.84 5.99
CA LYS A 460 34.63 -40.00 6.08
C LYS A 460 34.99 -40.28 7.53
N ILE A 461 34.80 -41.54 7.95
CA ILE A 461 35.30 -42.05 9.21
C ILE A 461 36.72 -42.58 9.00
N ASP A 462 37.64 -42.17 9.87
CA ASP A 462 39.00 -42.65 9.81
C ASP A 462 39.07 -44.15 10.13
N VAL A 463 39.61 -44.89 9.18
CA VAL A 463 39.75 -46.35 9.24
C VAL A 463 41.17 -46.75 8.86
N ASN A 464 41.63 -47.85 9.43
CA ASN A 464 42.76 -48.60 8.91
C ASN A 464 42.26 -49.66 7.93
N VAL A 465 42.86 -49.71 6.75
CA VAL A 465 42.61 -50.70 5.70
C VAL A 465 43.87 -51.56 5.57
N SER A 466 43.74 -52.86 5.83
CA SER A 466 44.86 -53.81 5.84
C SER A 466 44.42 -55.16 5.28
N PHE A 467 45.39 -56.02 4.93
CA PHE A 467 45.10 -57.39 4.48
C PHE A 467 45.02 -58.36 5.67
N ASP A 468 44.20 -59.40 5.54
CA ASP A 468 44.38 -60.64 6.31
C ASP A 468 45.58 -61.43 5.75
N ILE A 469 45.99 -62.52 6.41
CA ILE A 469 47.16 -63.33 6.03
C ILE A 469 47.09 -63.78 4.55
N SER A 470 45.88 -63.98 4.02
CA SER A 470 45.61 -64.18 2.61
C SER A 470 45.21 -62.86 1.92
N LYS A 471 45.83 -62.56 0.77
CA LYS A 471 45.56 -61.35 -0.04
C LYS A 471 44.15 -61.28 -0.66
N ASP A 472 43.27 -62.21 -0.34
CA ASP A 472 41.87 -62.27 -0.77
C ASP A 472 40.90 -61.58 0.22
N THR A 473 41.39 -61.18 1.40
CA THR A 473 40.56 -60.62 2.47
C THR A 473 41.13 -59.30 2.97
N ILE A 474 40.30 -58.26 2.98
CA ILE A 474 40.65 -56.93 3.50
C ILE A 474 39.96 -56.70 4.84
N ILE A 475 40.70 -56.19 5.81
CA ILE A 475 40.24 -55.80 7.13
C ILE A 475 40.09 -54.27 7.16
N VAL A 476 38.87 -53.81 7.45
CA VAL A 476 38.57 -52.40 7.68
C VAL A 476 38.29 -52.23 9.17
N LYS A 477 39.18 -51.53 9.87
CA LYS A 477 39.09 -51.30 11.32
C LYS A 477 38.90 -49.80 11.56
N PRO A 478 37.85 -49.35 12.26
CA PRO A 478 37.73 -47.95 12.61
C PRO A 478 38.83 -47.56 13.61
N LEU A 479 39.40 -46.35 13.45
CA LEU A 479 40.41 -45.84 14.39
C LEU A 479 39.78 -45.46 15.74
N GLU A 480 38.54 -45.01 15.72
CA GLU A 480 37.73 -44.69 16.90
C GLU A 480 36.44 -45.51 16.93
N SER A 481 35.84 -45.69 18.11
CA SER A 481 34.55 -46.37 18.20
C SER A 481 33.47 -45.61 17.42
N TYR A 482 32.62 -46.33 16.69
CA TYR A 482 31.43 -45.75 16.10
C TYR A 482 30.48 -45.22 17.19
N LYS A 483 29.69 -44.21 16.85
CA LYS A 483 28.70 -43.62 17.76
C LYS A 483 27.47 -44.51 17.84
N SER A 484 27.02 -44.81 19.06
CA SER A 484 25.82 -45.64 19.31
C SER A 484 24.56 -45.02 18.71
N GLY A 485 23.67 -45.85 18.19
CA GLY A 485 22.43 -45.44 17.52
C GLY A 485 22.60 -44.77 16.15
N LYS A 486 23.84 -44.59 15.66
CA LYS A 486 24.13 -43.98 14.36
C LYS A 486 24.24 -45.01 13.25
N SER A 487 23.91 -44.56 12.03
CA SER A 487 24.06 -45.35 10.81
C SER A 487 25.28 -44.90 10.02
N TYR A 488 25.90 -45.85 9.34
CA TYR A 488 27.12 -45.69 8.57
C TYR A 488 27.03 -46.49 7.28
N TYR A 489 27.88 -46.14 6.31
CA TYR A 489 27.97 -46.81 5.02
C TYR A 489 29.40 -47.26 4.79
N LEU A 490 29.61 -48.58 4.69
CA LEU A 490 30.87 -49.12 4.20
C LEU A 490 30.84 -49.10 2.68
N ILE A 491 31.88 -48.54 2.07
CA ILE A 491 31.96 -48.35 0.62
C ILE A 491 33.25 -48.96 0.09
N ILE A 492 33.13 -49.70 -1.01
CA ILE A 492 34.22 -50.23 -1.83
C ILE A 492 34.01 -49.68 -3.25
N ASN A 493 34.87 -48.78 -3.71
CA ASN A 493 34.72 -48.20 -5.06
C ASN A 493 35.31 -49.12 -6.15
N GLU A 494 35.08 -48.78 -7.42
CA GLU A 494 35.53 -49.57 -8.58
C GLU A 494 37.05 -49.59 -8.79
N MET A 495 37.80 -48.76 -8.05
CA MET A 495 39.25 -48.65 -8.17
C MET A 495 39.98 -49.76 -7.40
N VAL A 496 39.27 -50.60 -6.65
CA VAL A 496 39.81 -51.86 -6.12
C VAL A 496 40.00 -52.86 -7.27
N VAL A 497 41.24 -53.34 -7.44
CA VAL A 497 41.58 -54.27 -8.54
C VAL A 497 42.20 -55.56 -8.02
N SER A 498 41.91 -56.67 -8.69
CA SER A 498 42.60 -57.94 -8.45
C SER A 498 44.07 -57.89 -8.88
N GLU A 499 44.91 -58.82 -8.39
CA GLU A 499 46.31 -58.96 -8.82
C GLU A 499 46.44 -59.18 -10.34
N SER A 500 45.41 -59.73 -10.99
CA SER A 500 45.35 -59.87 -12.45
C SER A 500 44.81 -58.63 -13.18
N GLY A 501 44.66 -57.49 -12.50
CA GLY A 501 44.22 -56.20 -13.07
C GLY A 501 42.72 -56.05 -13.31
N LYS A 502 41.86 -57.00 -12.92
CA LYS A 502 40.40 -56.85 -13.08
C LYS A 502 39.82 -55.97 -11.97
N ARG A 503 39.06 -54.95 -12.36
CA ARG A 503 38.29 -54.03 -11.48
C ARG A 503 36.98 -54.67 -11.00
N LEU A 504 36.41 -54.11 -9.95
CA LEU A 504 35.01 -54.38 -9.59
C LEU A 504 34.07 -53.85 -10.69
N PHE A 505 32.96 -54.54 -10.91
CA PHE A 505 32.00 -54.18 -11.96
C PHE A 505 31.20 -52.91 -11.63
N LYS A 506 30.94 -52.69 -10.33
CA LYS A 506 30.29 -51.50 -9.77
C LYS A 506 30.75 -51.32 -8.33
N PRO A 507 30.57 -50.14 -7.72
CA PRO A 507 30.89 -49.94 -6.32
C PRO A 507 30.06 -50.88 -5.45
N VAL A 508 30.54 -51.22 -4.26
CA VAL A 508 29.81 -52.03 -3.28
C VAL A 508 29.53 -51.17 -2.06
N VAL A 509 28.27 -51.14 -1.63
CA VAL A 509 27.83 -50.35 -0.48
C VAL A 509 27.11 -51.26 0.50
N MET A 510 27.34 -51.03 1.79
CA MET A 510 26.61 -51.70 2.86
C MET A 510 26.28 -50.70 3.96
N LYS A 511 24.98 -50.53 4.21
CA LYS A 511 24.51 -49.77 5.37
C LYS A 511 24.62 -50.60 6.64
N PHE A 512 25.03 -49.97 7.74
CA PHE A 512 24.98 -50.60 9.06
C PHE A 512 24.65 -49.60 10.17
N THR A 513 23.99 -50.08 11.21
CA THR A 513 23.55 -49.28 12.36
C THR A 513 24.12 -49.84 13.66
N ILE A 514 24.69 -48.96 14.48
CA ILE A 514 25.34 -49.33 15.76
C ILE A 514 24.30 -49.47 16.86
N LYS A 515 24.44 -50.54 17.67
CA LYS A 515 23.58 -50.81 18.83
C LYS A 515 23.71 -49.77 19.94
#